data_AF-A0A3B9ALK3-F1
#
_entry.id   AF-A0A3B9ALK3-F1
#
_cell.length_a   1.000
_cell.length_b   1.000
_cell.length_c   1.000
_cell.angle_alpha   90.00
_cell.angle_beta   90.00
_cell.angle_gamma   90.00
#
_symmetry.space_group_name_H-M   'P 1'
#
loop_
_entity.id
_entity.type
_entity.pdbx_description
1 polymer ?
#
loop_
_entity_poly.entity_id
_entity_poly.type
_entity_poly.pdbx_seq_one_letter_code
_entity_poly.pdbx_strand_id
1 'polypeptide(L)'
;MSPGDLSNAHKDLEGISNCTKCHDLGNKVSNAKCLDCHKEIKSRVDRNEGYHASWEVKGKDCAKCHSDHHGRKFDMVRFDESKFDHQLTGYELTGRHKSGWSSKGQKIDCRSCHKPDLIVEPELRSHKETFLGLSQACADCHKDVHQKTLGRDCAKCHTTEEFNPAKKFNHDKSDFPLTGRHKEVACIECHKKEVRNGAEFQKFDGV
;
A
#
# COMPACT_ATOMS: atom_id res chain seq x y z
N MET A 1 -15.65 -3.18 -40.49
CA MET A 1 -14.54 -4.04 -40.02
C MET A 1 -14.68 -4.18 -38.52
N SER A 2 -14.68 -5.41 -37.99
CA SER A 2 -14.71 -5.62 -36.54
C SER A 2 -13.32 -5.28 -35.98
N PRO A 3 -13.21 -4.44 -34.92
CA PRO A 3 -11.94 -3.94 -34.42
C PRO A 3 -10.98 -5.01 -33.86
N GLY A 4 -11.44 -6.25 -33.68
CA GLY A 4 -10.69 -7.35 -33.06
C GLY A 4 -11.37 -7.83 -31.78
N ASP A 5 -10.94 -8.99 -31.29
CA ASP A 5 -11.46 -9.58 -30.05
C ASP A 5 -11.13 -8.72 -28.83
N LEU A 6 -12.08 -8.62 -27.90
CA LEU A 6 -11.83 -7.97 -26.62
C LEU A 6 -10.86 -8.80 -25.77
N SER A 7 -10.12 -8.12 -24.89
CA SER A 7 -9.25 -8.73 -23.88
C SER A 7 -10.04 -9.68 -22.97
N ASN A 8 -9.36 -10.60 -22.29
CA ASN A 8 -9.99 -11.51 -21.33
C ASN A 8 -10.78 -10.79 -20.24
N ALA A 9 -10.37 -9.58 -19.85
CA ALA A 9 -11.04 -8.78 -18.83
C ALA A 9 -12.42 -8.28 -19.27
N HIS A 10 -12.63 -8.08 -20.58
CA HIS A 10 -13.87 -7.55 -21.16
C HIS A 10 -14.56 -8.52 -22.12
N LYS A 11 -14.14 -9.79 -22.19
CA LYS A 11 -14.70 -10.78 -23.12
C LYS A 11 -16.22 -10.91 -23.03
N ASP A 12 -16.79 -10.73 -21.83
CA ASP A 12 -18.23 -10.88 -21.59
C ASP A 12 -19.04 -9.67 -22.10
N LEU A 13 -18.37 -8.61 -22.56
CA LEU A 13 -18.96 -7.43 -23.18
C LEU A 13 -18.98 -7.50 -24.71
N GLU A 14 -18.58 -8.63 -25.30
CA GLU A 14 -18.66 -8.81 -26.74
C GLU A 14 -20.08 -8.89 -27.28
N GLY A 15 -20.22 -8.64 -28.58
CA GLY A 15 -21.49 -8.67 -29.29
C GLY A 15 -21.90 -7.29 -29.82
N ILE A 16 -22.58 -7.30 -30.96
CA ILE A 16 -22.91 -6.09 -31.72
C ILE A 16 -23.82 -5.11 -30.95
N SER A 17 -24.59 -5.62 -29.98
CA SER A 17 -25.44 -4.80 -29.11
C SER A 17 -24.70 -4.11 -27.97
N ASN A 18 -23.45 -4.49 -27.71
CA ASN A 18 -22.69 -4.01 -26.56
C ASN A 18 -21.70 -2.89 -26.89
N CYS A 19 -21.56 -2.51 -28.16
CA CYS A 19 -20.60 -1.48 -28.59
C CYS A 19 -20.79 -0.15 -27.82
N THR A 20 -22.05 0.23 -27.58
CA THR A 20 -22.42 1.47 -26.87
C THR A 20 -22.17 1.44 -25.37
N LYS A 21 -21.80 0.28 -24.79
CA LYS A 21 -21.37 0.20 -23.39
C LYS A 21 -20.05 0.93 -23.17
N CYS A 22 -19.17 0.94 -24.16
CA CYS A 22 -17.86 1.59 -24.10
C CYS A 22 -17.75 2.81 -25.02
N HIS A 23 -18.45 2.80 -26.17
CA HIS A 23 -18.41 3.89 -27.15
C HIS A 23 -19.59 4.83 -27.03
N ASP A 24 -19.34 6.12 -27.23
CA ASP A 24 -20.38 7.09 -27.54
C ASP A 24 -20.75 7.00 -29.02
N LEU A 25 -22.04 7.14 -29.35
CA LEU A 25 -22.51 7.03 -30.74
C LEU A 25 -21.81 8.07 -31.62
N GLY A 26 -21.16 7.61 -32.69
CA GLY A 26 -20.40 8.47 -33.61
C GLY A 26 -19.04 8.95 -33.07
N ASN A 27 -18.64 8.50 -31.87
CA ASN A 27 -17.42 8.93 -31.19
C ASN A 27 -16.57 7.74 -30.71
N LYS A 28 -15.35 8.03 -30.27
CA LYS A 28 -14.48 7.08 -29.58
C LYS A 28 -15.01 6.77 -28.17
N VAL A 29 -14.34 5.85 -27.48
CA VAL A 29 -14.61 5.56 -26.06
C VAL A 29 -14.41 6.80 -25.19
N SER A 30 -15.21 6.92 -24.13
CA SER A 30 -15.11 8.00 -23.15
C SER A 30 -14.74 7.49 -21.76
N ASN A 31 -13.98 8.29 -21.02
CA ASN A 31 -13.57 7.96 -19.65
C ASN A 31 -14.78 7.75 -18.74
N ALA A 32 -15.88 8.47 -18.96
CA ALA A 32 -17.10 8.31 -18.18
C ALA A 32 -17.63 6.87 -18.24
N LYS A 33 -17.71 6.29 -19.45
CA LYS A 33 -18.16 4.89 -19.63
C LYS A 33 -17.25 3.88 -18.97
N CYS A 34 -15.92 4.11 -18.95
CA CYS A 34 -15.00 3.26 -18.18
C CYS A 34 -15.33 3.34 -16.67
N LEU A 35 -15.51 4.55 -16.16
CA LEU A 35 -15.74 4.80 -14.74
C LEU A 35 -17.14 4.36 -14.23
N ASP A 36 -18.12 4.19 -15.12
CA ASP A 36 -19.44 3.63 -14.78
C ASP A 36 -19.34 2.18 -14.26
N CYS A 37 -18.39 1.40 -14.80
CA CYS A 37 -18.10 0.04 -14.37
C CYS A 37 -16.95 -0.02 -13.35
N HIS A 38 -15.88 0.75 -13.56
CA HIS A 38 -14.70 0.80 -12.67
C HIS A 38 -14.92 1.76 -11.49
N LYS A 39 -15.90 1.44 -10.65
CA LYS A 39 -16.38 2.29 -9.56
C LYS A 39 -15.31 2.57 -8.50
N GLU A 40 -14.42 1.61 -8.26
CA GLU A 40 -13.29 1.74 -7.34
C GLU A 40 -12.26 2.77 -7.82
N ILE A 41 -11.99 2.80 -9.13
CA ILE A 41 -11.10 3.80 -9.74
C ILE A 41 -11.81 5.15 -9.76
N LYS A 42 -13.09 5.19 -10.12
CA LYS A 42 -13.93 6.40 -10.08
C LYS A 42 -13.89 7.07 -8.71
N SER A 43 -14.17 6.30 -7.66
CA SER A 43 -14.18 6.78 -6.27
C SER A 43 -12.84 7.43 -5.87
N ARG A 44 -11.71 6.86 -6.31
CA ARG A 44 -10.38 7.38 -5.99
C ARG A 44 -10.02 8.61 -6.80
N VAL A 45 -10.30 8.60 -8.11
CA VAL A 45 -10.08 9.76 -8.98
C VAL A 45 -10.92 10.97 -8.52
N ASP A 46 -12.20 10.74 -8.16
CA ASP A 46 -13.09 11.78 -7.63
C ASP A 46 -12.57 12.39 -6.32
N ARG A 47 -11.93 11.57 -5.47
CA ARG A 47 -11.28 12.00 -4.22
C ARG A 47 -9.86 12.53 -4.42
N ASN A 48 -9.37 12.56 -5.66
CA ASN A 48 -8.00 12.94 -6.00
C ASN A 48 -6.95 12.08 -5.26
N GLU A 49 -7.20 10.78 -5.16
CA GLU A 49 -6.36 9.78 -4.49
C GLU A 49 -5.75 8.76 -5.47
N GLY A 50 -4.53 8.30 -5.19
CA GLY A 50 -3.89 7.21 -5.93
C GLY A 50 -3.30 7.59 -7.29
N TYR A 51 -2.68 6.61 -7.96
CA TYR A 51 -1.92 6.82 -9.20
C TYR A 51 -2.74 7.48 -10.32
N HIS A 52 -4.01 7.09 -10.49
CA HIS A 52 -4.88 7.65 -11.54
C HIS A 52 -5.26 9.12 -11.30
N ALA A 53 -5.14 9.61 -10.07
CA ALA A 53 -5.31 11.04 -9.75
C ALA A 53 -4.00 11.83 -9.83
N SER A 54 -2.86 11.15 -10.01
CA SER A 54 -1.54 11.78 -10.13
C SER A 54 -1.45 12.65 -11.39
N TRP A 55 -0.46 13.56 -11.39
CA TRP A 55 -0.17 14.40 -12.54
C TRP A 55 0.21 13.61 -13.81
N GLU A 56 0.67 12.36 -13.68
CA GLU A 56 1.00 11.52 -14.83
C GLU A 56 -0.24 11.06 -15.60
N VAL A 57 -1.37 10.90 -14.93
CA VAL A 57 -2.58 10.28 -15.50
C VAL A 57 -3.75 11.24 -15.60
N LYS A 58 -3.82 12.23 -14.68
CA LYS A 58 -4.92 13.18 -14.60
C LYS A 58 -5.18 13.86 -15.95
N GLY A 59 -6.44 13.80 -16.40
CA GLY A 59 -6.88 14.39 -17.65
C GLY A 59 -6.52 13.60 -18.92
N LYS A 60 -5.92 12.41 -18.81
CA LYS A 60 -5.69 11.53 -19.96
C LYS A 60 -6.90 10.63 -20.24
N ASP A 61 -7.09 10.29 -21.51
CA ASP A 61 -8.06 9.27 -21.91
C ASP A 61 -7.58 7.89 -21.44
N CYS A 62 -8.43 7.13 -20.73
CA CYS A 62 -8.10 5.81 -20.19
C CYS A 62 -7.56 4.88 -21.29
N ALA A 63 -8.21 4.89 -22.45
CA ALA A 63 -7.89 4.06 -23.60
C ALA A 63 -6.53 4.36 -24.26
N LYS A 64 -5.85 5.47 -23.92
CA LYS A 64 -4.48 5.72 -24.39
C LYS A 64 -3.48 4.75 -23.77
N CYS A 65 -3.76 4.26 -22.57
CA CYS A 65 -2.92 3.28 -21.86
C CYS A 65 -3.63 1.92 -21.77
N HIS A 66 -4.94 1.93 -21.54
CA HIS A 66 -5.78 0.76 -21.39
C HIS A 66 -6.62 0.53 -22.66
N SER A 67 -5.96 0.31 -23.80
CA SER A 67 -6.64 0.01 -25.05
C SER A 67 -7.14 -1.44 -25.07
N ASP A 68 -8.28 -1.65 -25.71
CA ASP A 68 -8.84 -2.99 -25.93
C ASP A 68 -8.83 -3.34 -27.43
N HIS A 69 -9.40 -4.47 -27.82
CA HIS A 69 -9.40 -5.01 -29.20
C HIS A 69 -8.05 -5.56 -29.69
N HIS A 70 -7.11 -5.80 -28.79
CA HIS A 70 -5.80 -6.36 -29.11
C HIS A 70 -5.74 -7.90 -28.92
N GLY A 71 -6.90 -8.54 -28.73
CA GLY A 71 -7.03 -9.97 -28.54
C GLY A 71 -7.05 -10.41 -27.08
N ARG A 72 -7.48 -11.65 -26.85
CA ARG A 72 -7.75 -12.22 -25.52
C ARG A 72 -6.62 -12.09 -24.51
N LYS A 73 -5.40 -12.31 -24.96
CA LYS A 73 -4.21 -12.35 -24.11
C LYS A 73 -3.53 -10.99 -23.95
N PHE A 74 -4.11 -9.93 -24.51
CA PHE A 74 -3.55 -8.59 -24.35
C PHE A 74 -3.62 -8.17 -22.88
N ASP A 75 -2.47 -7.77 -22.35
CA ASP A 75 -2.38 -7.20 -21.02
C ASP A 75 -2.59 -5.69 -21.09
N MET A 76 -3.78 -5.28 -20.69
CA MET A 76 -4.22 -3.89 -20.74
C MET A 76 -3.63 -3.04 -19.61
N VAL A 77 -3.25 -3.66 -18.48
CA VAL A 77 -2.74 -2.95 -17.31
C VAL A 77 -1.25 -3.23 -17.18
N ARG A 78 -0.48 -2.63 -18.08
CA ARG A 78 0.98 -2.78 -18.11
C ARG A 78 1.66 -1.53 -17.57
N PHE A 79 2.40 -1.68 -16.48
CA PHE A 79 3.32 -0.67 -15.97
C PHE A 79 4.66 -1.32 -15.58
N ASP A 80 5.71 -0.50 -15.51
CA ASP A 80 7.04 -0.97 -15.12
C ASP A 80 7.15 -0.97 -13.59
N GLU A 81 6.92 -2.13 -12.97
CA GLU A 81 7.04 -2.30 -11.51
C GLU A 81 8.41 -1.90 -10.98
N SER A 82 9.47 -2.00 -11.80
CA SER A 82 10.83 -1.64 -11.38
C SER A 82 11.09 -0.14 -11.34
N LYS A 83 10.26 0.64 -12.02
CA LYS A 83 10.36 2.11 -12.10
C LYS A 83 9.16 2.83 -11.47
N PHE A 84 8.23 2.09 -10.89
CA PHE A 84 7.01 2.66 -10.34
C PHE A 84 7.31 3.56 -9.14
N ASP A 85 6.91 4.83 -9.21
CA ASP A 85 7.08 5.79 -8.14
C ASP A 85 5.84 5.87 -7.23
N HIS A 86 6.01 5.44 -5.98
CA HIS A 86 4.97 5.47 -4.97
C HIS A 86 4.54 6.90 -4.58
N GLN A 87 5.37 7.92 -4.80
CA GLN A 87 4.98 9.32 -4.54
C GLN A 87 3.78 9.76 -5.37
N LEU A 88 3.57 9.13 -6.53
CA LEU A 88 2.42 9.38 -7.41
C LEU A 88 1.09 8.86 -6.82
N THR A 89 1.15 7.99 -5.82
CA THR A 89 -0.05 7.39 -5.21
C THR A 89 -0.55 8.15 -3.98
N GLY A 90 0.25 9.10 -3.46
CA GLY A 90 0.02 9.72 -2.15
C GLY A 90 0.45 8.86 -0.96
N TYR A 91 0.95 7.64 -1.19
CA TYR A 91 1.56 6.79 -0.16
C TYR A 91 3.07 6.73 -0.35
N GLU A 92 3.79 7.64 0.31
CA GLU A 92 5.25 7.66 0.25
C GLU A 92 5.87 6.53 1.08
N LEU A 93 6.71 5.72 0.43
CA LEU A 93 7.57 4.76 1.13
C LEU A 93 8.71 5.50 1.82
N THR A 94 9.00 5.14 3.07
CA THR A 94 10.09 5.75 3.86
C THR A 94 11.03 4.68 4.44
N GLY A 95 12.28 5.08 4.71
CA GLY A 95 13.34 4.22 5.22
C GLY A 95 13.53 2.92 4.45
N ARG A 96 13.59 1.78 5.15
CA ARG A 96 13.82 0.48 4.49
C ARG A 96 12.74 0.06 3.50
N HIS A 97 11.52 0.60 3.63
CA HIS A 97 10.50 0.38 2.61
C HIS A 97 10.86 1.08 1.30
N LYS A 98 11.47 2.28 1.36
CA LYS A 98 11.92 3.05 0.19
C LYS A 98 13.18 2.46 -0.45
N SER A 99 14.08 1.89 0.37
CA SER A 99 15.32 1.31 -0.13
C SER A 99 15.10 0.06 -0.99
N GLY A 100 13.93 -0.58 -0.87
CA GLY A 100 13.63 -1.85 -1.54
C GLY A 100 14.27 -3.06 -0.86
N TRP A 101 14.79 -2.92 0.36
CA TRP A 101 15.46 -4.00 1.09
C TRP A 101 14.98 -4.11 2.54
N SER A 102 14.62 -5.32 2.96
CA SER A 102 14.13 -5.60 4.31
C SER A 102 15.22 -5.52 5.38
N SER A 103 14.82 -5.60 6.66
CA SER A 103 15.75 -5.71 7.78
C SER A 103 16.71 -6.90 7.68
N LYS A 104 16.30 -7.95 6.95
CA LYS A 104 17.04 -9.20 6.73
C LYS A 104 17.83 -9.23 5.42
N GLY A 105 17.95 -8.10 4.71
CA GLY A 105 18.66 -8.04 3.42
C GLY A 105 17.91 -8.71 2.26
N GLN A 106 16.60 -8.88 2.37
CA GLN A 106 15.78 -9.46 1.31
C GLN A 106 15.17 -8.33 0.47
N LYS A 107 15.16 -8.48 -0.86
CA LYS A 107 14.51 -7.53 -1.75
C LYS A 107 13.00 -7.48 -1.45
N ILE A 108 12.46 -6.27 -1.31
CA ILE A 108 11.04 -6.02 -1.11
C ILE A 108 10.39 -6.02 -2.49
N ASP A 109 9.51 -6.99 -2.70
CA ASP A 109 8.68 -7.12 -3.89
C ASP A 109 7.31 -6.45 -3.67
N CYS A 110 6.65 -5.99 -4.73
CA CYS A 110 5.33 -5.36 -4.63
C CYS A 110 4.31 -6.25 -3.91
N ARG A 111 4.29 -7.56 -4.19
CA ARG A 111 3.41 -8.55 -3.56
C ARG A 111 3.79 -8.90 -2.14
N SER A 112 4.95 -8.46 -1.65
CA SER A 112 5.27 -8.57 -0.22
C SER A 112 4.40 -7.65 0.64
N CYS A 113 3.98 -6.51 0.09
CA CYS A 113 3.10 -5.53 0.72
C CYS A 113 1.65 -5.64 0.20
N HIS A 114 1.43 -5.70 -1.11
CA HIS A 114 0.10 -5.74 -1.71
C HIS A 114 -0.53 -7.13 -1.64
N LYS A 115 -0.88 -7.55 -0.43
CA LYS A 115 -1.55 -8.81 -0.11
C LYS A 115 -3.00 -8.56 0.30
N PRO A 116 -3.95 -9.42 -0.10
CA PRO A 116 -5.36 -9.29 0.30
C PRO A 116 -5.55 -9.14 1.82
N ASP A 117 -4.78 -9.86 2.62
CA ASP A 117 -4.88 -9.82 4.09
C ASP A 117 -4.55 -8.45 4.70
N LEU A 118 -3.81 -7.60 3.97
CA LEU A 118 -3.39 -6.26 4.39
C LEU A 118 -4.28 -5.14 3.81
N ILE A 119 -5.25 -5.49 2.96
CA ILE A 119 -6.23 -4.56 2.43
C ILE A 119 -7.27 -4.31 3.52
N VAL A 120 -7.60 -3.06 3.85
CA VAL A 120 -8.57 -2.73 4.91
C VAL A 120 -10.01 -2.74 4.40
N GLU A 121 -10.21 -2.39 3.13
CA GLU A 121 -11.52 -2.30 2.48
C GLU A 121 -12.01 -3.70 2.03
N PRO A 122 -13.11 -4.24 2.59
CA PRO A 122 -13.57 -5.60 2.29
C PRO A 122 -13.87 -5.85 0.81
N GLU A 123 -14.47 -4.88 0.13
CA GLU A 123 -14.82 -4.99 -1.29
C GLU A 123 -13.56 -5.18 -2.16
N LEU A 124 -12.50 -4.41 -1.87
CA LEU A 124 -11.23 -4.49 -2.59
C LEU A 124 -10.49 -5.79 -2.30
N ARG A 125 -10.66 -6.37 -1.09
CA ARG A 125 -10.00 -7.62 -0.70
C ARG A 125 -10.39 -8.81 -1.58
N SER A 126 -11.58 -8.78 -2.19
CA SER A 126 -12.03 -9.81 -3.11
C SER A 126 -11.23 -9.85 -4.44
N HIS A 127 -10.61 -8.73 -4.81
CA HIS A 127 -9.80 -8.59 -6.02
C HIS A 127 -8.34 -8.97 -5.73
N LYS A 128 -8.01 -10.25 -5.90
CA LYS A 128 -6.70 -10.83 -5.51
C LYS A 128 -5.48 -10.08 -6.06
N GLU A 129 -5.58 -9.49 -7.24
CA GLU A 129 -4.47 -8.80 -7.89
C GLU A 129 -4.43 -7.29 -7.62
N THR A 130 -5.35 -6.75 -6.83
CA THR A 130 -5.45 -5.30 -6.60
C THR A 130 -4.24 -4.75 -5.85
N PHE A 131 -3.87 -3.51 -6.18
CA PHE A 131 -2.88 -2.72 -5.47
C PHE A 131 -3.51 -1.66 -4.55
N LEU A 132 -4.85 -1.65 -4.46
CA LEU A 132 -5.61 -0.64 -3.74
C LEU A 132 -5.94 -1.07 -2.31
N GLY A 133 -6.17 -0.09 -1.44
CA GLY A 133 -6.76 -0.30 -0.11
C GLY A 133 -5.81 -0.89 0.95
N LEU A 134 -4.49 -0.88 0.71
CA LEU A 134 -3.50 -1.33 1.68
C LEU A 134 -3.51 -0.46 2.95
N SER A 135 -3.42 -1.10 4.13
CA SER A 135 -3.25 -0.36 5.38
C SER A 135 -1.91 0.38 5.46
N GLN A 136 -1.93 1.55 6.08
CA GLN A 136 -0.72 2.31 6.43
C GLN A 136 -0.34 2.17 7.92
N ALA A 137 -1.14 1.46 8.72
CA ALA A 137 -0.87 1.29 10.13
C ALA A 137 0.26 0.28 10.35
N CYS A 138 1.28 0.66 11.13
CA CYS A 138 2.45 -0.17 11.38
C CYS A 138 2.09 -1.56 11.89
N ALA A 139 1.11 -1.64 12.80
CA ALA A 139 0.68 -2.86 13.48
C ALA A 139 -0.05 -3.86 12.56
N ASP A 140 -0.47 -3.43 11.37
CA ASP A 140 -1.18 -4.30 10.43
C ASP A 140 -0.19 -5.17 9.62
N CYS A 141 1.05 -4.68 9.44
CA CYS A 141 2.13 -5.41 8.77
C CYS A 141 3.20 -5.92 9.76
N HIS A 142 3.49 -5.16 10.82
CA HIS A 142 4.52 -5.47 11.79
C HIS A 142 3.91 -5.95 13.10
N LYS A 143 4.40 -7.09 13.58
CA LYS A 143 4.03 -7.62 14.90
C LYS A 143 4.46 -6.65 15.99
N ASP A 144 3.53 -6.27 16.85
CA ASP A 144 3.84 -5.52 18.06
C ASP A 144 4.52 -6.42 19.10
N VAL A 145 5.83 -6.22 19.28
CA VAL A 145 6.63 -6.94 20.27
C VAL A 145 6.36 -6.47 21.70
N HIS A 146 5.71 -5.31 21.87
CA HIS A 146 5.29 -4.80 23.17
C HIS A 146 3.97 -5.43 23.64
N GLN A 147 3.37 -6.32 22.85
CA GLN A 147 2.18 -7.07 23.24
C GLN A 147 1.02 -6.17 23.72
N LYS A 148 0.83 -5.02 23.06
CA LYS A 148 -0.19 -4.01 23.34
C LYS A 148 -0.09 -3.33 24.71
N THR A 149 1.04 -3.45 25.40
CA THR A 149 1.27 -2.68 26.61
C THR A 149 1.48 -1.21 26.24
N LEU A 150 2.30 -0.92 25.22
CA LEU A 150 2.50 0.43 24.71
C LEU A 150 1.41 0.86 23.70
N GLY A 151 1.35 2.16 23.43
CA GLY A 151 0.44 2.74 22.44
C GLY A 151 0.71 2.26 21.01
N ARG A 152 -0.31 2.35 20.14
CA ARG A 152 -0.24 1.90 18.74
C ARG A 152 0.53 2.83 17.80
N ASP A 153 0.90 4.03 18.26
CA ASP A 153 1.66 4.98 17.46
C ASP A 153 3.16 4.67 17.56
N CYS A 154 3.59 3.69 16.76
CA CYS A 154 4.98 3.22 16.73
C CYS A 154 5.97 4.34 16.37
N ALA A 155 5.53 5.34 15.58
CA ALA A 155 6.38 6.41 15.07
C ALA A 155 6.84 7.41 16.15
N LYS A 156 6.23 7.37 17.35
CA LYS A 156 6.69 8.12 18.54
C LYS A 156 8.07 7.67 19.02
N CYS A 157 8.37 6.38 18.89
CA CYS A 157 9.60 5.79 19.44
C CYS A 157 10.51 5.20 18.35
N HIS A 158 9.93 4.67 17.28
CA HIS A 158 10.65 3.96 16.22
C HIS A 158 10.80 4.79 14.95
N THR A 159 11.78 4.43 14.14
CA THR A 159 11.99 4.99 12.80
C THR A 159 11.80 3.91 11.73
N THR A 160 11.50 4.32 10.50
CA THR A 160 11.41 3.41 9.35
C THR A 160 12.77 3.06 8.76
N GLU A 161 13.83 3.80 9.10
CA GLU A 161 15.22 3.49 8.74
C GLU A 161 15.74 2.28 9.54
N GLU A 162 15.46 2.31 10.83
CA GLU A 162 15.84 1.28 11.77
C GLU A 162 14.82 1.25 12.90
N PHE A 163 14.13 0.11 13.02
CA PHE A 163 13.08 -0.06 14.01
C PHE A 163 13.65 -0.37 15.39
N ASN A 164 14.81 -1.02 15.49
CA ASN A 164 15.47 -1.35 16.74
C ASN A 164 16.94 -0.90 16.66
N PRO A 165 17.43 -0.02 17.55
CA PRO A 165 16.77 0.52 18.76
C PRO A 165 15.68 1.57 18.49
N ALA A 166 14.86 1.83 19.51
CA ALA A 166 13.82 2.87 19.50
C ALA A 166 14.43 4.28 19.60
N LYS A 167 15.08 4.74 18.53
CA LYS A 167 15.90 5.97 18.49
C LYS A 167 15.18 7.27 18.86
N LYS A 168 13.84 7.33 18.77
CA LYS A 168 13.06 8.54 19.11
C LYS A 168 12.57 8.55 20.55
N PHE A 169 12.63 7.42 21.24
CA PHE A 169 12.22 7.37 22.65
C PHE A 169 13.20 8.21 23.48
N ASN A 170 12.65 9.07 24.34
CA ASN A 170 13.44 9.96 25.19
C ASN A 170 12.90 9.92 26.62
N HIS A 171 13.72 9.42 27.55
CA HIS A 171 13.42 9.40 28.98
C HIS A 171 13.25 10.80 29.58
N ASP A 172 13.85 11.85 29.01
CA ASP A 172 13.64 13.23 29.47
C ASP A 172 12.16 13.69 29.28
N LYS A 173 11.36 12.92 28.53
CA LYS A 173 9.91 13.13 28.33
C LYS A 173 9.03 12.14 29.10
N SER A 174 9.61 11.27 29.92
CA SER A 174 8.87 10.35 30.79
C SER A 174 8.96 10.78 32.24
N ASP A 175 8.23 10.08 33.11
CA ASP A 175 8.28 10.31 34.57
C ASP A 175 9.62 9.89 35.20
N PHE A 176 10.51 9.27 34.43
CA PHE A 176 11.84 8.86 34.88
C PHE A 176 12.94 9.36 33.92
N PRO A 177 13.33 10.65 34.03
CA PRO A 177 14.45 11.20 33.28
C PRO A 177 15.78 10.57 33.68
N LEU A 178 16.55 10.10 32.70
CA LEU A 178 17.88 9.55 32.94
C LEU A 178 18.90 10.69 33.06
N THR A 179 19.82 10.59 34.02
CA THR A 179 20.85 11.62 34.24
C THR A 179 22.24 11.02 34.29
N GLY A 180 23.24 11.81 33.87
CA GLY A 180 24.64 11.38 33.84
C GLY A 180 24.83 10.13 32.97
N ARG A 181 25.66 9.19 33.44
CA ARG A 181 26.00 7.95 32.71
C ARG A 181 24.80 7.04 32.42
N HIS A 182 23.67 7.22 33.10
CA HIS A 182 22.46 6.45 32.78
C HIS A 182 21.91 6.74 31.38
N LYS A 183 22.22 7.89 30.76
CA LYS A 183 21.80 8.17 29.38
C LYS A 183 22.43 7.22 28.34
N GLU A 184 23.49 6.53 28.71
CA GLU A 184 24.28 5.68 27.82
C GLU A 184 23.98 4.19 28.00
N VAL A 185 23.16 3.80 28.99
CA VAL A 185 22.88 2.37 29.25
C VAL A 185 21.85 1.84 28.25
N ALA A 186 22.04 0.59 27.83
CA ALA A 186 21.07 -0.09 27.01
C ALA A 186 19.77 -0.32 27.79
N CYS A 187 18.62 -0.25 27.10
CA CYS A 187 17.30 -0.42 27.72
C CYS A 187 17.22 -1.70 28.58
N ILE A 188 17.87 -2.78 28.14
CA ILE A 188 17.87 -4.10 28.79
C ILE A 188 18.56 -4.13 30.16
N GLU A 189 19.38 -3.12 30.48
CA GLU A 189 20.02 -3.02 31.78
C GLU A 189 19.02 -2.72 32.90
N CYS A 190 17.94 -1.98 32.60
CA CYS A 190 16.86 -1.69 33.53
C CYS A 190 15.57 -2.45 33.19
N HIS A 191 15.15 -2.42 31.92
CA HIS A 191 13.96 -3.10 31.43
C HIS A 191 14.28 -4.55 31.07
N LYS A 192 14.24 -5.44 32.08
CA LYS A 192 14.61 -6.85 31.91
C LYS A 192 13.61 -7.58 31.00
N LYS A 193 14.14 -8.60 30.31
CA LYS A 193 13.34 -9.53 29.51
C LYS A 193 12.75 -10.62 30.40
N GLU A 194 11.54 -11.01 30.08
CA GLU A 194 10.84 -12.17 30.62
C GLU A 194 10.12 -12.91 29.49
N VAL A 195 9.50 -14.05 29.81
CA VAL A 195 8.60 -14.75 28.88
C VAL A 195 7.17 -14.36 29.20
N ARG A 196 6.48 -13.73 28.26
CA ARG A 196 5.06 -13.35 28.36
C ARG A 196 4.31 -13.80 27.12
N ASN A 197 3.17 -14.46 27.30
CA ASN A 197 2.36 -15.03 26.21
C ASN A 197 3.17 -15.96 25.26
N GLY A 198 4.11 -16.73 25.82
CA GLY A 198 4.93 -17.68 25.06
C GLY A 198 6.02 -17.05 24.17
N ALA A 199 6.31 -15.75 24.33
CA ALA A 199 7.37 -15.06 23.61
C ALA A 199 8.24 -14.22 24.55
N GLU A 200 9.49 -13.92 24.14
CA GLU A 200 10.31 -12.93 24.84
C GLU A 200 9.58 -11.57 24.87
N PHE A 201 9.57 -10.95 26.04
CA PHE A 201 8.95 -9.67 26.30
C PHE A 201 9.89 -8.81 27.14
N GLN A 202 10.19 -7.61 26.67
CA GLN A 202 10.95 -6.64 27.45
C GLN A 202 9.98 -5.83 28.30
N LYS A 203 10.11 -5.91 29.63
CA LYS A 203 9.21 -5.25 30.56
C LYS A 203 9.57 -3.78 30.71
N PHE A 204 8.63 -2.91 30.35
CA PHE A 204 8.72 -1.47 30.58
C PHE A 204 7.88 -1.12 31.81
N ASP A 205 8.34 -0.17 32.62
CA ASP A 205 7.62 0.22 33.84
C ASP A 205 6.39 1.06 33.50
N GLY A 206 5.30 0.87 34.25
CA GLY A 206 4.02 1.54 34.04
C GLY A 206 3.08 0.88 33.03
N VAL A 207 3.36 -0.38 32.63
CA VAL A 207 2.66 -1.12 31.56
C VAL A 207 2.60 -2.63 31.76
#